data_AF-A0A1B6GQE0-F1
#
_entry.id   AF-A0A1B6GQE0-F1
#
_cell.length_a   1.000
_cell.length_b   1.000
_cell.length_c   1.000
_cell.angle_alpha   90.00
_cell.angle_beta   90.00
_cell.angle_gamma   90.00
#
_symmetry.space_group_name_H-M   'P 1'
#
loop_
_entity.id
_entity.type
_entity.pdbx_description
1 polymer ?
#
loop_
_entity_poly.entity_id
_entity_poly.type
_entity_poly.pdbx_seq_one_letter_code
_entity_poly.pdbx_strand_id
1 'polypeptide(L)'
;MRSILPLLSAYLVASVAAKKGSSDCYDLDSIDRSLRDSHCEQPLFVTFAPKTEEYTLIDNICITYFPLPDNPDTFQIYYSRVYCDGSNDITSLIGTQLEIGVSRIADPYCTLTETTFGYAGCDTYLVYRCVNYGACVGEESKTNVFGISPLCRSIGLSCLHKVEEIVSENGLPEQEFYVFPMKLPNRCVNQQLCLQPPNPFFNTLHPGVTLV
;
A
#
# COMPACT_ATOMS: atom_id res chain seq x y z
N MET A 1 68.57 2.81 -31.91
CA MET A 1 67.17 3.26 -32.09
C MET A 1 66.45 3.04 -30.77
N ARG A 2 65.81 4.09 -30.25
CA ARG A 2 65.31 4.19 -28.87
C ARG A 2 64.07 3.33 -28.66
N SER A 3 64.12 2.51 -27.62
CA SER A 3 62.97 1.82 -27.01
C SER A 3 62.22 2.83 -26.13
N ILE A 4 60.92 3.01 -26.35
CA ILE A 4 60.03 3.80 -25.48
C ILE A 4 58.85 2.90 -25.14
N LEU A 5 58.81 2.46 -23.88
CA LEU A 5 57.70 1.74 -23.26
C LEU A 5 56.41 2.58 -23.27
N PRO A 6 55.23 1.95 -23.37
CA PRO A 6 53.95 2.65 -23.37
C PRO A 6 53.55 3.07 -21.95
N LEU A 7 53.14 4.33 -21.79
CA LEU A 7 52.46 4.85 -20.60
C LEU A 7 51.01 4.32 -20.61
N LEU A 8 50.78 3.23 -19.88
CA LEU A 8 49.45 2.80 -19.45
C LEU A 8 48.91 3.80 -18.41
N SER A 9 48.20 4.83 -18.85
CA SER A 9 47.31 5.62 -17.99
C SER A 9 45.97 4.90 -17.88
N ALA A 10 45.95 3.82 -17.09
CA ALA A 10 44.73 3.23 -16.56
C ALA A 10 44.16 4.20 -15.51
N TYR A 11 43.29 5.12 -15.97
CA TYR A 11 42.43 5.85 -15.06
C TYR A 11 41.51 4.84 -14.38
N LEU A 12 41.75 4.63 -13.08
CA LEU A 12 40.80 3.99 -12.18
C LEU A 12 39.46 4.73 -12.32
N VAL A 13 38.51 4.11 -13.00
CA VAL A 13 37.10 4.37 -12.72
C VAL A 13 36.91 3.84 -11.32
N ALA A 14 36.91 4.74 -10.35
CA ALA A 14 36.48 4.45 -9.00
C ALA A 14 35.07 3.86 -9.10
N SER A 15 34.99 2.54 -8.99
CA SER A 15 33.76 1.87 -8.61
C SER A 15 33.40 2.46 -7.26
N VAL A 16 32.52 3.46 -7.28
CA VAL A 16 31.67 3.75 -6.14
C VAL A 16 30.90 2.46 -5.95
N ALA A 17 31.45 1.59 -5.10
CA ALA A 17 30.67 0.56 -4.46
C ALA A 17 29.56 1.35 -3.77
N ALA A 18 28.40 1.42 -4.42
CA ALA A 18 27.18 1.84 -3.77
C ALA A 18 27.18 1.02 -2.48
N LYS A 19 27.29 1.72 -1.34
CA LYS A 19 27.07 1.10 -0.05
C LYS A 19 25.76 0.36 -0.23
N LYS A 20 25.81 -0.97 -0.23
CA LYS A 20 24.63 -1.81 -0.08
C LYS A 20 24.03 -1.28 1.22
N GLY A 21 23.01 -0.44 1.11
CA GLY A 21 22.31 0.08 2.27
C GLY A 21 21.95 -1.15 3.06
N SER A 22 22.38 -1.20 4.32
CA SER A 22 21.81 -2.14 5.27
C SER A 22 20.33 -1.78 5.32
N SER A 23 19.51 -2.42 4.49
CA SER A 23 18.08 -2.24 4.58
C SER A 23 17.66 -3.02 5.82
N ASP A 24 17.25 -2.32 6.86
CA ASP A 24 16.64 -2.85 8.09
C ASP A 24 15.28 -3.57 7.81
N CYS A 25 15.07 -4.09 6.59
CA CYS A 25 13.89 -4.84 6.20
C CYS A 25 13.91 -6.22 6.85
N TYR A 26 12.77 -6.64 7.36
CA TYR A 26 12.56 -8.02 7.77
C TYR A 26 12.38 -8.92 6.55
N ASP A 27 13.01 -10.08 6.59
CA ASP A 27 12.81 -11.16 5.62
C ASP A 27 11.64 -12.00 6.11
N LEU A 28 10.52 -11.97 5.37
CA LEU A 28 9.26 -12.60 5.74
C LEU A 28 8.84 -13.57 4.65
N ASP A 29 8.37 -14.74 5.04
CA ASP A 29 7.74 -15.68 4.12
C ASP A 29 6.42 -15.09 3.61
N SER A 30 6.28 -14.99 2.29
CA SER A 30 5.06 -14.51 1.67
C SER A 30 4.00 -15.61 1.59
N ILE A 31 2.73 -15.19 1.49
CA ILE A 31 1.61 -16.10 1.20
C ILE A 31 1.15 -15.98 -0.25
N ASP A 32 0.39 -16.96 -0.72
CA ASP A 32 -0.14 -17.02 -2.09
C ASP A 32 -1.23 -15.96 -2.33
N ARG A 33 -0.79 -14.73 -2.60
CA ARG A 33 -1.63 -13.60 -2.98
C ARG A 33 -0.89 -12.69 -3.95
N SER A 34 -1.39 -12.60 -5.17
CA SER A 34 -0.81 -11.74 -6.21
C SER A 34 -1.44 -10.34 -6.27
N LEU A 35 -0.81 -9.41 -6.99
CA LEU A 35 -1.44 -8.15 -7.38
C LEU A 35 -2.65 -8.39 -8.27
N ARG A 36 -2.66 -9.48 -9.05
CA ARG A 36 -3.80 -9.87 -9.87
C ARG A 36 -5.00 -10.27 -9.01
N ASP A 37 -4.80 -11.03 -7.94
CA ASP A 37 -5.86 -11.37 -6.99
C ASP A 37 -6.41 -10.10 -6.33
N SER A 38 -5.51 -9.20 -5.93
CA SER A 38 -5.88 -7.90 -5.37
C SER A 38 -6.70 -7.04 -6.34
N HIS A 39 -6.39 -7.08 -7.64
CA HIS A 39 -7.17 -6.45 -8.69
C HIS A 39 -8.55 -7.11 -8.88
N CYS A 40 -8.65 -8.43 -8.80
CA CYS A 40 -9.92 -9.15 -8.95
C CYS A 40 -10.88 -8.92 -7.77
N GLU A 41 -10.33 -8.71 -6.56
CA GLU A 41 -11.09 -8.53 -5.32
C GLU A 41 -11.33 -7.06 -4.93
N GLN A 42 -10.89 -6.12 -5.76
CA GLN A 42 -10.95 -4.69 -5.45
C GLN A 42 -12.39 -4.14 -5.36
N PRO A 43 -12.61 -3.00 -4.66
CA PRO A 43 -11.63 -2.25 -3.88
C PRO A 43 -11.22 -3.02 -2.63
N LEU A 44 -9.94 -2.91 -2.26
CA LEU A 44 -9.45 -3.41 -0.98
C LEU A 44 -9.47 -2.26 0.04
N PHE A 45 -9.81 -2.56 1.27
CA PHE A 45 -9.92 -1.60 2.37
C PHE A 45 -8.80 -1.87 3.38
N VAL A 46 -8.12 -0.80 3.81
CA VAL A 46 -7.19 -0.91 4.93
C VAL A 46 -8.01 -0.96 6.22
N THR A 47 -7.90 -2.06 6.95
CA THR A 47 -8.71 -2.34 8.15
C THR A 47 -8.04 -1.88 9.43
N PHE A 48 -6.71 -1.92 9.46
CA PHE A 48 -5.87 -1.39 10.53
C PHE A 48 -4.51 -0.99 9.97
N ALA A 49 -3.80 -0.13 10.69
CA ALA A 49 -2.42 0.28 10.41
C ALA A 49 -1.69 0.55 11.74
N PRO A 50 -0.36 0.76 11.74
CA PRO A 50 0.34 1.18 12.95
C PRO A 50 -0.26 2.49 13.47
N LYS A 51 -0.37 2.63 14.79
CA LYS A 51 -0.97 3.81 15.39
C LYS A 51 0.00 5.00 15.34
N THR A 52 -0.35 5.98 14.51
CA THR A 52 0.36 7.27 14.41
C THR A 52 -0.65 8.41 14.52
N GLU A 53 -0.19 9.64 14.81
CA GLU A 53 -1.08 10.80 14.83
C GLU A 53 -1.82 10.98 13.50
N GLU A 54 -1.14 10.79 12.36
CA GLU A 54 -1.75 10.88 11.03
C GLU A 54 -2.87 9.83 10.84
N TYR A 55 -2.61 8.56 11.17
CA TYR A 55 -3.62 7.51 10.98
C TYR A 55 -4.85 7.70 11.86
N THR A 56 -4.73 8.35 13.02
CA THR A 56 -5.91 8.65 13.88
C THR A 56 -6.85 9.69 13.28
N LEU A 57 -6.41 10.45 12.28
CA LEU A 57 -7.24 11.43 11.57
C LEU A 57 -8.02 10.81 10.41
N ILE A 58 -7.75 9.55 10.07
CA ILE A 58 -8.33 8.86 8.92
C ILE A 58 -9.52 8.00 9.37
N ASP A 59 -10.63 8.11 8.65
CA ASP A 59 -11.82 7.28 8.84
C ASP A 59 -11.69 5.96 8.07
N ASN A 60 -11.27 6.03 6.81
CA ASN A 60 -11.04 4.84 5.99
C ASN A 60 -10.05 5.09 4.86
N ILE A 61 -9.48 3.99 4.38
CA ILE A 61 -8.58 3.97 3.22
C ILE A 61 -9.02 2.83 2.32
N CYS A 62 -9.09 3.08 1.02
CA CYS A 62 -9.22 2.01 0.04
C CYS A 62 -8.20 2.10 -1.07
N ILE A 63 -7.91 0.92 -1.63
CA ILE A 63 -6.88 0.64 -2.60
C ILE A 63 -7.55 0.06 -3.84
N THR A 64 -7.23 0.64 -4.99
CA THR A 64 -7.74 0.19 -6.29
C THR A 64 -6.58 -0.05 -7.24
N TYR A 65 -6.73 -1.04 -8.11
CA TYR A 65 -5.65 -1.57 -8.94
C TYR A 65 -6.10 -1.58 -10.39
N PHE A 66 -5.29 -1.00 -11.27
CA PHE A 66 -5.53 -0.94 -12.71
C PHE A 66 -4.32 -1.52 -13.44
N PRO A 67 -4.43 -2.68 -14.12
CA PRO A 67 -3.30 -3.28 -14.80
C PRO A 67 -2.81 -2.37 -15.92
N LEU A 68 -1.50 -2.27 -16.10
CA LEU A 68 -0.93 -1.57 -17.24
C LEU A 68 -1.06 -2.42 -18.51
N PRO A 69 -1.33 -1.80 -19.67
CA PRO A 69 -1.60 -2.54 -20.90
C PRO A 69 -0.37 -3.26 -21.48
N ASP A 70 0.83 -2.80 -21.13
CA ASP A 70 2.12 -3.28 -21.64
C ASP A 70 2.78 -4.34 -20.73
N ASN A 71 2.41 -4.40 -19.44
CA ASN A 71 2.98 -5.34 -18.49
C ASN A 71 1.90 -5.93 -17.55
N PRO A 72 1.60 -7.24 -17.63
CA PRO A 72 0.55 -7.87 -16.83
C PRO A 72 0.85 -7.92 -15.33
N ASP A 73 2.12 -7.75 -14.93
CA ASP A 73 2.57 -7.78 -13.54
C ASP A 73 2.68 -6.37 -12.93
N THR A 74 2.36 -5.32 -13.70
CA THR A 74 2.43 -3.93 -13.23
C THR A 74 1.06 -3.28 -13.23
N PHE A 75 0.78 -2.54 -12.17
CA PHE A 75 -0.49 -1.92 -11.90
C PHE A 75 -0.29 -0.45 -11.54
N GLN A 76 -1.15 0.40 -12.09
CA GLN A 76 -1.43 1.70 -11.51
C GLN A 76 -2.31 1.47 -10.28
N ILE A 77 -1.84 1.93 -9.12
CA ILE A 77 -2.52 1.76 -7.83
C ILE A 77 -2.96 3.14 -7.35
N TYR A 78 -4.17 3.22 -6.80
CA TYR A 78 -4.64 4.42 -6.10
C TYR A 78 -5.01 4.09 -4.67
N TYR A 79 -4.43 4.83 -3.74
CA TYR A 79 -4.84 4.88 -2.35
C TYR A 79 -5.74 6.10 -2.17
N SER A 80 -7.02 5.88 -1.89
CA SER A 80 -7.92 6.97 -1.48
C SER A 80 -8.08 6.94 0.03
N ARG A 81 -7.78 8.06 0.68
CA ARG A 81 -7.95 8.24 2.13
C ARG A 81 -9.07 9.23 2.38
N VAL A 82 -9.97 8.86 3.29
CA VAL A 82 -11.04 9.73 3.76
C VAL A 82 -10.76 10.07 5.21
N TYR A 83 -10.65 11.36 5.49
CA TYR A 83 -10.39 11.87 6.83
C TYR A 83 -11.68 11.96 7.63
N CYS A 84 -11.55 11.96 8.96
CA CYS A 84 -12.68 12.04 9.90
C CYS A 84 -13.51 13.33 9.74
N ASP A 85 -12.96 14.38 9.11
CA ASP A 85 -13.68 15.63 8.78
C ASP A 85 -14.45 15.56 7.44
N GLY A 86 -14.38 14.43 6.74
CA GLY A 86 -15.02 14.20 5.44
C GLY A 86 -14.25 14.69 4.23
N SER A 87 -13.07 15.32 4.43
CA SER A 87 -12.13 15.59 3.34
C SER A 87 -11.49 14.28 2.85
N ASN A 88 -10.92 14.31 1.64
CA ASN A 88 -10.28 13.14 1.07
C ASN A 88 -9.08 13.52 0.21
N ASP A 89 -8.13 12.60 0.11
CA ASP A 89 -7.06 12.65 -0.87
C ASP A 89 -6.94 11.34 -1.65
N ILE A 90 -6.18 11.39 -2.74
CA ILE A 90 -5.88 10.25 -3.58
C ILE A 90 -4.39 10.31 -3.94
N THR A 91 -3.67 9.24 -3.61
CA THR A 91 -2.27 9.05 -3.97
C THR A 91 -2.15 8.01 -5.07
N SER A 92 -1.37 8.33 -6.11
CA SER A 92 -1.12 7.47 -7.27
C SER A 92 0.25 6.79 -7.11
N LEU A 93 0.28 5.47 -7.20
CA LEU A 93 1.50 4.66 -7.07
C LEU A 93 1.61 3.70 -8.26
N ILE A 94 2.82 3.27 -8.60
CA ILE A 94 3.05 2.16 -9.52
C ILE A 94 3.45 0.94 -8.69
N GLY A 95 2.73 -0.16 -8.83
CA GLY A 95 3.07 -1.43 -8.20
C GLY A 95 3.48 -2.46 -9.24
N THR A 96 4.62 -3.10 -9.06
CA THR A 96 5.08 -4.23 -9.87
C THR A 96 5.22 -5.45 -8.99
N GLN A 97 4.61 -6.56 -9.40
CA GLN A 97 4.79 -7.82 -8.71
C GLN A 97 6.19 -8.37 -8.99
N LEU A 98 6.93 -8.70 -7.93
CA LEU A 98 8.26 -9.31 -8.03
C LEU A 98 8.14 -10.83 -7.94
N GLU A 99 7.38 -11.29 -6.95
CA GLU A 99 7.11 -12.70 -6.66
C GLU A 99 5.68 -12.82 -6.11
N ILE A 100 5.18 -14.04 -5.96
CA ILE A 100 3.87 -14.24 -5.33
C ILE A 100 3.92 -13.71 -3.88
N GLY A 101 2.96 -12.84 -3.52
CA GLY A 101 2.92 -12.18 -2.22
C GLY A 101 3.93 -11.05 -2.03
N VAL A 102 4.82 -10.76 -2.99
CA VAL A 102 5.85 -9.71 -2.87
C VAL A 102 5.76 -8.73 -4.04
N SER A 103 5.55 -7.45 -3.71
CA SER A 103 5.40 -6.38 -4.70
C SER A 103 6.31 -5.20 -4.40
N ARG A 104 6.80 -4.56 -5.46
CA ARG A 104 7.52 -3.30 -5.41
C ARG A 104 6.55 -2.17 -5.70
N ILE A 105 6.37 -1.26 -4.76
CA ILE A 105 5.52 -0.07 -4.92
C ILE A 105 6.41 1.16 -5.01
N ALA A 106 6.10 2.08 -5.90
CA ALA A 106 6.86 3.30 -6.09
C ALA A 106 5.97 4.50 -6.41
N ASP A 107 6.42 5.66 -5.97
CA ASP A 107 5.95 6.96 -6.41
C ASP A 107 7.16 7.85 -6.77
N PRO A 108 6.97 9.12 -7.17
CA PRO A 108 8.09 10.00 -7.49
C PRO A 108 9.05 10.30 -6.33
N TYR A 109 8.66 10.03 -5.08
CA TYR A 109 9.40 10.40 -3.87
C TYR A 109 10.10 9.21 -3.20
N CYS A 110 9.52 8.02 -3.29
CA CYS A 110 10.03 6.84 -2.62
C CYS A 110 9.70 5.52 -3.33
N THR A 111 10.41 4.48 -2.90
CA THR A 111 10.20 3.11 -3.35
C THR A 111 10.16 2.21 -2.12
N LEU A 112 9.18 1.30 -2.06
CA LEU A 112 8.98 0.36 -0.97
C LEU A 112 8.65 -1.04 -1.47
N THR A 113 8.92 -2.06 -0.66
CA THR A 113 8.52 -3.44 -0.93
C THR A 113 7.40 -3.81 0.04
N GLU A 114 6.29 -4.27 -0.52
CA GLU A 114 5.16 -4.85 0.21
C GLU A 114 5.27 -6.37 0.17
N THR A 115 5.27 -6.99 1.34
CA THR A 115 5.19 -8.44 1.49
C THR A 115 3.88 -8.79 2.18
N THR A 116 2.99 -9.51 1.50
CA THR A 116 1.81 -10.11 2.11
C THR A 116 2.23 -11.41 2.78
N PHE A 117 2.17 -11.49 4.11
CA PHE A 117 2.82 -12.55 4.88
C PHE A 117 1.86 -13.30 5.83
N GLY A 118 0.60 -12.92 5.89
CA GLY A 118 -0.34 -13.55 6.82
C GLY A 118 -1.80 -13.32 6.50
N TYR A 119 -2.65 -14.13 7.13
CA TYR A 119 -4.11 -14.02 7.04
C TYR A 119 -4.71 -14.19 8.44
N ALA A 120 -5.34 -13.14 8.96
CA ALA A 120 -5.89 -13.11 10.32
C ALA A 120 -7.33 -13.66 10.43
N GLY A 121 -7.91 -14.13 9.32
CA GLY A 121 -9.35 -14.33 9.24
C GLY A 121 -10.09 -13.00 9.02
N CYS A 122 -11.42 -13.01 9.15
CA CYS A 122 -12.27 -11.85 8.87
C CYS A 122 -12.11 -11.25 7.45
N ASP A 123 -11.55 -12.02 6.51
CA ASP A 123 -11.14 -11.57 5.18
C ASP A 123 -10.02 -10.53 5.22
N THR A 124 -9.13 -10.58 6.21
CA THR A 124 -8.02 -9.64 6.39
C THR A 124 -6.66 -10.30 6.19
N TYR A 125 -5.93 -9.80 5.20
CA TYR A 125 -4.53 -10.14 4.93
C TYR A 125 -3.59 -9.14 5.58
N LEU A 126 -2.43 -9.59 6.05
CA LEU A 126 -1.39 -8.76 6.63
C LEU A 126 -0.35 -8.43 5.58
N VAL A 127 -0.04 -7.15 5.43
CA VAL A 127 0.98 -6.62 4.54
C VAL A 127 2.03 -5.90 5.36
N TYR A 128 3.29 -6.28 5.19
CA TYR A 128 4.45 -5.59 5.73
C TYR A 128 5.06 -4.69 4.65
N ARG A 129 5.35 -3.44 4.99
CA ARG A 129 6.09 -2.49 4.15
C ARG A 129 7.49 -2.28 4.65
N CYS A 130 8.45 -2.39 3.72
CA CYS A 130 9.79 -1.90 3.91
C CYS A 130 10.16 -0.82 2.90
N VAL A 131 10.57 0.35 3.37
CA VAL A 131 11.09 1.43 2.53
C VAL A 131 12.45 1.03 1.98
N ASN A 132 12.57 0.96 0.65
CA ASN A 132 13.83 0.67 -0.03
C ASN A 132 14.62 1.95 -0.34
N TYR A 133 13.94 3.05 -0.65
CA TYR A 133 14.55 4.32 -1.02
C TYR A 133 13.59 5.49 -0.79
N GLY A 134 14.14 6.67 -0.45
CA GLY A 134 13.39 7.91 -0.33
C GLY A 134 12.70 8.07 1.03
N ALA A 135 11.81 9.06 1.11
CA ALA A 135 10.99 9.34 2.28
C ALA A 135 9.51 9.18 1.90
N CYS A 136 8.94 8.01 2.20
CA CYS A 136 7.53 7.75 1.96
C CYS A 136 6.68 8.56 2.94
N VAL A 137 5.66 9.25 2.44
CA VAL A 137 4.73 10.04 3.28
C VAL A 137 3.98 9.10 4.22
N GLY A 138 3.95 9.43 5.51
CA GLY A 138 3.19 8.67 6.53
C GLY A 138 3.86 7.39 7.03
N GLU A 139 5.12 7.12 6.67
CA GLU A 139 5.85 5.89 7.04
C GLU A 139 7.08 6.18 7.90
N GLU A 140 6.85 6.71 9.11
CA GLU A 140 7.92 6.99 10.08
C GLU A 140 8.29 5.76 10.95
N SER A 141 7.49 4.68 10.91
CA SER A 141 7.72 3.49 11.75
C SER A 141 8.68 2.49 11.10
N LYS A 142 9.57 1.90 11.92
CA LYS A 142 10.49 0.82 11.50
C LYS A 142 9.77 -0.48 11.11
N THR A 143 8.58 -0.68 11.66
CA THR A 143 7.65 -1.75 11.31
C THR A 143 6.36 -1.13 10.83
N ASN A 144 6.02 -1.35 9.56
CA ASN A 144 4.80 -0.85 8.98
C ASN A 144 3.96 -2.04 8.49
N VAL A 145 3.20 -2.63 9.42
CA VAL A 145 2.25 -3.70 9.10
C VAL A 145 0.84 -3.14 9.10
N PHE A 146 0.09 -3.42 8.05
CA PHE A 146 -1.31 -3.05 7.93
C PHE A 146 -2.14 -4.20 7.39
N GLY A 147 -3.45 -4.12 7.62
CA GLY A 147 -4.40 -5.14 7.18
C GLY A 147 -5.17 -4.69 5.94
N ILE A 148 -5.30 -5.54 4.93
CA ILE A 148 -6.16 -5.30 3.75
C ILE A 148 -7.31 -6.31 3.69
N SER A 149 -8.49 -5.87 3.27
CA SER A 149 -9.68 -6.71 3.13
C SER A 149 -10.54 -6.29 1.94
N PRO A 150 -11.21 -7.20 1.21
CA PRO A 150 -12.22 -6.81 0.22
C PRO A 150 -13.51 -6.26 0.87
N LEU A 151 -13.65 -6.36 2.20
CA LEU A 151 -14.84 -5.91 2.92
C LEU A 151 -14.62 -4.56 3.59
N CYS A 152 -15.49 -3.60 3.29
CA CYS A 152 -15.53 -2.27 3.91
C CYS A 152 -16.15 -2.35 5.32
N ARG A 153 -15.45 -2.96 6.26
CA ARG A 153 -15.82 -3.00 7.68
C ARG A 153 -14.59 -3.01 8.58
N SER A 154 -14.73 -2.49 9.78
CA SER A 154 -13.70 -2.60 10.82
C SER A 154 -13.39 -4.08 11.14
N ILE A 155 -12.12 -4.40 11.37
CA ILE A 155 -11.71 -5.73 11.81
C ILE A 155 -12.30 -6.05 13.20
N GLY A 156 -12.75 -7.29 13.39
CA GLY A 156 -13.30 -7.76 14.66
C GLY A 156 -12.22 -8.08 15.69
N LEU A 157 -12.57 -7.98 16.99
CA LEU A 157 -11.64 -8.23 18.11
C LEU A 157 -10.95 -9.59 18.06
N SER A 158 -11.64 -10.65 17.67
CA SER A 158 -11.05 -11.99 17.57
C SER A 158 -9.94 -12.07 16.51
N CYS A 159 -10.10 -11.33 15.40
CA CYS A 159 -9.11 -11.30 14.32
C CYS A 159 -7.92 -10.39 14.67
N LEU A 160 -8.11 -9.37 15.52
CA LEU A 160 -7.01 -8.54 16.03
C LEU A 160 -6.01 -9.35 16.87
N HIS A 161 -6.49 -10.24 17.75
CA HIS A 161 -5.58 -11.13 18.49
C HIS A 161 -4.78 -12.04 17.56
N LYS A 162 -5.41 -12.49 16.45
CA LYS A 162 -4.69 -13.28 15.44
C LYS A 162 -3.65 -12.45 14.70
N VAL A 163 -3.89 -11.16 14.47
CA VAL A 163 -2.88 -10.23 13.92
C VAL A 163 -1.68 -10.16 14.85
N GLU A 164 -1.88 -9.93 16.15
CA GLU A 164 -0.82 -9.87 17.15
C GLU A 164 0.01 -11.16 17.20
N GLU A 165 -0.67 -12.31 17.17
CA GLU A 165 -0.05 -13.63 17.12
C GLU A 165 0.83 -13.79 15.87
N ILE A 166 0.30 -13.51 14.68
CA ILE A 166 1.06 -13.63 13.41
C ILE A 166 2.28 -12.70 13.41
N VAL A 167 2.13 -11.45 13.88
CA VAL A 167 3.23 -10.48 13.95
C VAL A 167 4.34 -11.00 14.88
N SER A 168 3.96 -11.52 16.06
CA SER A 168 4.91 -12.08 17.01
C SER A 168 5.60 -13.35 16.49
N GLU A 169 4.87 -14.25 15.84
CA GLU A 169 5.42 -15.51 15.30
C GLU A 169 6.44 -15.27 14.19
N ASN A 170 6.29 -14.18 13.44
CA ASN A 170 7.21 -13.76 12.38
C ASN A 170 8.40 -12.92 12.90
N GLY A 171 8.56 -12.77 14.22
CA GLY A 171 9.69 -12.05 14.82
C GLY A 171 9.69 -10.54 14.57
N LEU A 172 8.54 -9.98 14.18
CA LEU A 172 8.37 -8.54 14.02
C LEU A 172 8.21 -7.87 15.40
N PRO A 173 8.78 -6.67 15.61
CA PRO A 173 8.53 -5.86 16.79
C PRO A 173 7.05 -5.67 17.09
N GLU A 174 6.70 -5.71 18.38
CA GLU A 174 5.37 -5.35 18.84
C GLU A 174 5.06 -3.89 18.45
N GLN A 175 3.85 -3.67 17.95
CA GLN A 175 3.38 -2.36 17.51
C GLN A 175 1.92 -2.17 17.92
N GLU A 176 1.58 -0.96 18.35
CA GLU A 176 0.18 -0.61 18.59
C GLU A 176 -0.51 -0.39 17.24
N PHE A 177 -1.69 -0.98 17.07
CA PHE A 177 -2.51 -0.80 15.87
C PHE A 177 -3.67 0.18 16.11
N TYR A 178 -3.98 0.95 15.08
CA TYR A 178 -5.21 1.71 14.97
C TYR A 178 -6.16 1.02 13.99
N VAL A 179 -7.39 0.76 14.43
CA VAL A 179 -8.44 0.16 13.60
C VAL A 179 -9.24 1.29 12.95
N PHE A 180 -9.35 1.25 11.62
CA PHE A 180 -10.07 2.29 10.89
C PHE A 180 -11.58 2.20 11.15
N PRO A 181 -12.25 3.32 11.49
CA PRO A 181 -13.68 3.33 11.81
C PRO A 181 -14.61 2.94 10.66
N MET A 182 -14.28 3.29 9.42
CA MET A 182 -15.09 3.06 8.22
C MET A 182 -16.54 3.55 8.32
N LYS A 183 -16.74 4.78 8.82
CA LYS A 183 -18.08 5.37 9.00
C LYS A 183 -18.50 6.25 7.84
N LEU A 184 -17.54 6.84 7.11
CA LEU A 184 -17.78 7.77 6.02
C LEU A 184 -17.76 7.05 4.66
N PRO A 185 -18.37 7.63 3.61
CA PRO A 185 -18.26 7.09 2.25
C PRO A 185 -16.79 7.02 1.81
N ASN A 186 -16.36 5.86 1.30
CA ASN A 186 -14.93 5.54 1.09
C ASN A 186 -14.24 6.20 -0.12
N ARG A 187 -15.01 6.79 -1.05
CA ARG A 187 -14.53 7.53 -2.22
C ARG A 187 -13.44 6.81 -3.07
N CYS A 188 -13.48 5.47 -3.15
CA CYS A 188 -12.55 4.72 -3.98
C CYS A 188 -12.63 5.13 -5.46
N VAL A 189 -11.50 5.14 -6.17
CA VAL A 189 -11.42 5.58 -7.58
C VAL A 189 -12.34 4.78 -8.51
N ASN A 190 -12.59 3.50 -8.20
CA ASN A 190 -13.48 2.64 -8.96
C ASN A 190 -14.97 2.71 -8.52
N GLN A 191 -15.28 3.37 -7.40
CA GLN A 191 -16.65 3.53 -6.94
C GLN A 191 -17.25 4.80 -7.54
N GLN A 192 -18.21 4.63 -8.44
CA GLN A 192 -19.17 5.69 -8.73
C GLN A 192 -19.85 6.04 -7.41
N LEU A 193 -19.83 7.31 -6.99
CA LEU A 193 -20.44 7.78 -5.74
C LEU A 193 -21.85 7.17 -5.58
N CYS A 194 -21.97 6.16 -4.71
CA CYS A 194 -23.26 5.58 -4.34
C CYS A 194 -24.03 6.60 -3.52
N LEU A 195 -24.66 7.56 -4.20
CA LEU A 195 -25.66 8.43 -3.60
C LEU A 195 -26.88 7.55 -3.31
N GLN A 196 -27.08 7.17 -2.04
CA GLN A 196 -28.37 6.59 -1.66
C GLN A 196 -29.47 7.62 -1.93
N PRO A 197 -30.48 7.31 -2.77
CA PRO A 197 -31.64 8.16 -2.88
C PRO A 197 -32.44 8.11 -1.57
N PRO A 198 -33.04 9.22 -1.13
CA PRO A 198 -33.01 10.56 -1.73
C PRO A 198 -32.12 11.53 -0.93
N ASN A 199 -31.03 12.01 -1.54
CA ASN A 199 -30.31 13.19 -1.06
C ASN A 199 -30.97 14.46 -1.66
N PRO A 200 -31.56 15.35 -0.84
CA PRO A 200 -32.34 16.50 -1.31
C PRO A 200 -31.51 17.57 -2.07
N PHE A 201 -30.18 17.50 -2.06
CA PHE A 201 -29.31 18.46 -2.74
C PHE A 201 -29.05 18.15 -4.23
N PHE A 202 -29.39 16.95 -4.72
CA PHE A 202 -29.15 16.57 -6.13
C PHE A 202 -30.29 17.00 -7.08
N ASN A 203 -31.53 17.09 -6.58
CA ASN A 203 -32.69 17.48 -7.38
C ASN A 203 -32.66 18.95 -7.84
N THR A 204 -31.77 19.75 -7.26
CA THR A 204 -31.59 21.16 -7.60
C THR A 204 -30.60 21.42 -8.73
N LEU A 205 -29.80 20.44 -9.16
CA LEU A 205 -28.73 20.67 -10.13
C LEU A 205 -29.04 20.21 -11.56
N HIS A 206 -30.06 19.37 -11.80
CA HIS A 206 -30.47 18.98 -13.16
C HIS A 206 -31.99 18.77 -13.28
N PRO A 207 -32.79 19.80 -13.58
CA PRO A 207 -34.18 19.61 -13.96
C PRO A 207 -34.21 19.08 -15.40
N GLY A 208 -34.15 17.76 -15.58
CA GLY A 208 -34.49 17.19 -16.90
C GLY A 208 -33.78 15.92 -17.37
N VAL A 209 -33.05 15.18 -16.54
CA VAL A 209 -32.51 13.87 -16.99
C VAL A 209 -33.26 12.74 -16.29
N THR A 210 -34.28 12.22 -16.97
CA THR A 210 -34.94 10.97 -16.64
C THR A 210 -34.10 9.84 -17.26
N LEU A 211 -33.50 8.98 -16.42
CA LEU A 211 -32.88 7.74 -16.89
C LEU A 211 -33.98 6.70 -17.11
N VAL A 212 -34.01 6.13 -18.32
CA VAL A 212 -34.75 4.91 -18.66
C VAL A 212 -33.99 3.71 -18.12
#